data_AF-A0A109BJW7-F1
#
_entry.id   AF-A0A109BJW7-F1
#
_cell.length_a   1.000
_cell.length_b   1.000
_cell.length_c   1.000
_cell.angle_alpha   90.00
_cell.angle_beta   90.00
_cell.angle_gamma   90.00
#
_symmetry.space_group_name_H-M   'P 1'
#
loop_
_entity.id
_entity.type
_entity.pdbx_description
1 polymer ?
#
loop_
_entity_poly.entity_id
_entity_poly.type
_entity_poly.pdbx_seq_one_letter_code
_entity_poly.pdbx_strand_id
1 'polypeptide(L)'
;MSSLQHHVARMLKPGGWLLALICFAVLGAAAAKAVSSPGTLLAPRQIASAQTPLFTLAKLGIGDMSSKEQANLWKLVDEYATVDALQEFCGIKLNLQRRALNAVGSCVEAASLKKVFSTFRSKKGEYLKQWQTLHGEEEAKKTICDRFKTKLTEYSKIMSGQINEAATACRNCFFC
;
A
#
# COMPACT_ATOMS: atom_id res chain seq x y z
N MET A 1 17.88 22.30 13.32
CA MET A 1 16.44 22.31 12.98
C MET A 1 16.15 22.07 11.49
N SER A 2 17.08 21.51 10.70
CA SER A 2 16.99 21.48 9.22
C SER A 2 16.56 20.15 8.58
N SER A 3 16.48 19.05 9.34
CA SER A 3 16.27 17.70 8.77
C SER A 3 14.81 17.43 8.37
N LEU A 4 13.83 17.83 9.20
CA LEU A 4 12.41 17.58 8.92
C LEU A 4 11.87 18.46 7.77
N GLN A 5 12.28 19.74 7.76
CA GLN A 5 11.93 20.66 6.68
C GLN A 5 12.52 20.19 5.34
N HIS A 6 13.71 19.59 5.33
CA HIS A 6 14.27 19.01 4.13
C HIS A 6 13.54 17.76 3.64
N HIS A 7 12.93 16.95 4.50
CA HIS A 7 12.12 15.82 4.06
C HIS A 7 10.81 16.26 3.43
N VAL A 8 10.08 17.19 4.06
CA VAL A 8 8.85 17.77 3.48
C VAL A 8 9.16 18.58 2.21
N ALA A 9 10.28 19.31 2.18
CA ALA A 9 10.69 20.05 0.99
C ALA A 9 11.20 19.14 -0.15
N ARG A 10 11.80 17.98 0.15
CA ARG A 10 12.16 16.98 -0.88
C ARG A 10 10.93 16.30 -1.49
N MET A 11 9.82 16.23 -0.77
CA MET A 11 8.55 15.66 -1.25
C MET A 11 7.88 16.54 -2.31
N LEU A 12 8.39 17.76 -2.57
CA LEU A 12 7.88 18.71 -3.57
C LEU A 12 8.40 18.46 -5.00
N LYS A 13 9.14 17.36 -5.26
CA LYS A 13 9.53 17.01 -6.63
C LYS A 13 8.42 16.19 -7.33
N PRO A 14 8.06 16.54 -8.59
CA PRO A 14 7.01 15.85 -9.33
C PRO A 14 7.53 14.50 -9.82
N GLY A 15 7.26 13.43 -9.08
CA GLY A 15 7.66 12.05 -9.39
C GLY A 15 6.49 11.06 -9.42
N GLY A 16 5.27 11.54 -9.70
CA GLY A 16 4.02 10.79 -9.59
C GLY A 16 3.74 9.76 -10.68
N TRP A 17 4.73 8.98 -11.15
CA TRP A 17 4.58 8.08 -12.31
C TRP A 17 5.03 6.63 -12.08
N LEU A 18 5.03 6.12 -10.85
CA LEU A 18 5.62 4.80 -10.55
C LEU A 18 4.65 3.70 -10.10
N LEU A 19 3.34 3.96 -9.96
CA LEU A 19 2.38 2.95 -9.53
C LEU A 19 1.77 2.11 -10.67
N ALA A 20 2.00 2.46 -11.93
CA ALA A 20 1.53 1.68 -13.07
C ALA A 20 2.32 0.36 -13.30
N LEU A 21 3.42 0.12 -12.58
CA LEU A 21 4.32 -1.01 -12.87
C LEU A 21 4.02 -2.30 -12.11
N ILE A 22 3.19 -2.28 -11.06
CA ILE A 22 2.98 -3.47 -10.21
C ILE A 22 1.98 -4.46 -10.84
N CYS A 23 1.06 -4.02 -11.69
CA CYS A 23 0.14 -4.95 -12.39
C CYS A 23 0.71 -5.59 -13.66
N PHE A 24 1.78 -5.04 -14.25
CA PHE A 24 2.32 -5.56 -15.51
C PHE A 24 3.37 -6.67 -15.33
N ALA A 25 3.89 -6.90 -14.14
CA ALA A 25 4.97 -7.87 -13.92
C ALA A 25 4.51 -9.35 -13.85
N VAL A 26 3.20 -9.64 -13.74
CA VAL A 26 2.70 -11.01 -13.47
C VAL A 26 2.26 -11.77 -14.74
N LEU A 27 2.10 -11.13 -15.90
CA LEU A 27 1.64 -11.82 -17.12
C LEU A 27 2.77 -12.49 -17.95
N GLY A 28 4.04 -12.43 -17.53
CA GLY A 28 5.18 -12.80 -18.39
C GLY A 28 5.85 -14.16 -18.15
N ALA A 29 5.51 -14.93 -17.11
CA ALA A 29 6.38 -16.05 -16.67
C ALA A 29 5.67 -17.39 -16.42
N ALA A 30 4.59 -17.69 -17.13
CA ALA A 30 3.97 -19.02 -17.13
C ALA A 30 4.05 -19.68 -18.52
N ALA A 31 5.26 -19.87 -19.03
CA ALA A 31 5.52 -20.76 -20.16
C ALA A 31 6.71 -21.67 -19.84
N ALA A 32 6.45 -22.97 -19.94
CA ALA A 32 7.39 -24.08 -19.97
C ALA A 32 8.09 -24.44 -18.64
N LYS A 33 7.57 -25.46 -17.95
CA LYS A 33 8.24 -26.79 -17.86
C LYS A 33 7.21 -27.89 -17.63
N ALA A 34 6.70 -28.45 -18.73
CA ALA A 34 6.20 -29.82 -18.73
C ALA A 34 7.43 -30.74 -18.73
N VAL A 35 7.67 -31.45 -17.63
CA VAL A 35 8.59 -32.59 -17.58
C VAL A 35 7.78 -33.82 -17.22
N SER A 36 7.68 -34.67 -18.23
CA SER A 36 7.09 -36.00 -18.23
C SER A 36 7.84 -36.94 -17.28
N SER A 37 7.12 -37.83 -16.60
CA SER A 37 7.66 -39.12 -16.15
C SER A 37 6.57 -40.19 -16.26
N PRO A 38 6.83 -41.34 -16.92
CA PRO A 38 5.89 -42.44 -17.04
C PRO A 38 6.14 -43.54 -16.00
N GLY A 39 5.07 -44.26 -15.63
CA GLY A 39 5.08 -45.51 -14.83
C GLY A 39 4.74 -45.27 -13.36
N THR A 40 3.84 -46.01 -12.69
CA THR A 40 3.46 -47.43 -12.84
C THR A 40 2.10 -47.65 -12.18
N LEU A 41 1.33 -48.59 -12.73
CA LEU A 41 -0.02 -49.05 -12.35
C LEU A 41 -0.08 -49.66 -10.93
N LEU A 42 -1.18 -49.39 -10.21
CA LEU A 42 -2.00 -50.37 -9.45
C LEU A 42 -3.15 -49.63 -8.73
N ALA A 43 -4.39 -50.05 -9.00
CA ALA A 43 -5.62 -49.61 -8.31
C ALA A 43 -5.85 -50.46 -7.04
N PRO A 44 -6.63 -50.00 -6.02
CA PRO A 44 -8.09 -49.94 -6.17
C PRO A 44 -8.80 -48.75 -5.47
N ARG A 45 -9.86 -48.29 -6.14
CA ARG A 45 -11.18 -47.92 -5.57
C ARG A 45 -11.16 -46.98 -4.35
N GLN A 46 -11.10 -45.67 -4.60
CA GLN A 46 -11.72 -44.68 -3.74
C GLN A 46 -12.70 -43.83 -4.53
N ILE A 47 -13.81 -43.56 -3.85
CA ILE A 47 -15.02 -42.90 -4.30
C ILE A 47 -14.65 -41.57 -4.97
N ALA A 48 -15.19 -41.38 -6.18
CA ALA A 48 -15.13 -40.12 -6.92
C ALA A 48 -15.85 -39.01 -6.13
N SER A 49 -15.15 -38.40 -5.18
CA SER A 49 -15.38 -37.02 -4.82
C SER A 49 -14.73 -36.20 -5.92
N ALA A 50 -15.55 -35.62 -6.78
CA ALA A 50 -15.12 -34.65 -7.77
C ALA A 50 -14.15 -33.65 -7.14
N GLN A 51 -12.85 -33.81 -7.45
CA GLN A 51 -11.87 -32.75 -7.27
C GLN A 51 -12.24 -31.69 -8.29
N THR A 52 -13.20 -30.83 -7.94
CA THR A 52 -13.18 -29.46 -8.43
C THR A 52 -11.75 -28.99 -8.19
N PRO A 53 -11.00 -28.52 -9.22
CA PRO A 53 -9.80 -27.76 -8.94
C PRO A 53 -10.29 -26.57 -8.12
N LEU A 54 -10.12 -26.66 -6.80
CA LEU A 54 -10.39 -25.58 -5.88
C LEU A 54 -9.31 -24.55 -6.21
N PHE A 55 -9.60 -23.68 -7.16
CA PHE A 55 -8.78 -22.50 -7.43
C PHE A 55 -8.77 -21.71 -6.12
N THR A 56 -7.79 -21.97 -5.27
CA THR A 56 -7.55 -21.16 -4.09
C THR A 56 -7.16 -19.79 -4.60
N LEU A 57 -8.05 -18.84 -4.37
CA LEU A 57 -7.89 -17.42 -4.64
C LEU A 57 -6.58 -16.96 -3.96
N ALA A 58 -5.54 -16.77 -4.76
CA ALA A 58 -4.22 -16.43 -4.27
C ALA A 58 -4.21 -14.93 -3.96
N LYS A 59 -4.40 -14.59 -2.67
CA LYS A 59 -4.22 -13.22 -2.21
C LYS A 59 -2.75 -12.84 -2.28
N LEU A 60 -2.48 -11.64 -2.74
CA LEU A 60 -1.13 -11.12 -2.83
C LEU A 60 -0.64 -10.71 -1.44
N GLY A 61 0.52 -11.25 -1.05
CA GLY A 61 1.24 -10.89 0.15
C GLY A 61 2.40 -9.93 -0.12
N ILE A 62 2.95 -9.32 0.93
CA ILE A 62 4.23 -8.59 0.84
C ILE A 62 5.37 -9.55 0.47
N GLY A 63 5.25 -10.84 0.82
CA GLY A 63 6.23 -11.87 0.50
C GLY A 63 6.37 -12.15 -0.99
N ASP A 64 5.32 -11.88 -1.78
CA ASP A 64 5.31 -12.07 -3.22
C ASP A 64 5.96 -10.91 -4.00
N MET A 65 6.28 -9.82 -3.29
CA MET A 65 6.94 -8.64 -3.86
C MET A 65 8.46 -8.83 -3.92
N SER A 66 9.07 -8.38 -5.02
CA SER A 66 10.53 -8.22 -5.10
C SER A 66 11.05 -7.24 -4.03
N SER A 67 12.33 -7.33 -3.69
CA SER A 67 12.96 -6.41 -2.71
C SER A 67 12.81 -4.94 -3.10
N LYS A 68 12.80 -4.63 -4.41
CA LYS A 68 12.59 -3.27 -4.93
C LYS A 68 11.16 -2.79 -4.68
N GLU A 69 10.18 -3.64 -4.91
CA GLU A 69 8.76 -3.33 -4.66
C GLU A 69 8.49 -3.16 -3.17
N GLN A 70 9.07 -4.02 -2.32
CA GLN A 70 8.97 -3.86 -0.86
C GLN A 70 9.60 -2.54 -0.39
N ALA A 71 10.77 -2.18 -0.90
CA ALA A 71 11.41 -0.90 -0.56
C ALA A 71 10.53 0.29 -0.98
N ASN A 72 9.92 0.23 -2.17
CA ASN A 72 8.98 1.25 -2.64
C ASN A 72 7.71 1.31 -1.78
N LEU A 73 7.15 0.17 -1.38
CA LEU A 73 6.01 0.10 -0.47
C LEU A 73 6.33 0.83 0.84
N TRP A 74 7.47 0.51 1.46
CA TRP A 74 7.84 1.13 2.74
C TRP A 74 8.12 2.62 2.62
N LYS A 75 8.68 3.06 1.49
CA LYS A 75 8.81 4.48 1.18
C LYS A 75 7.44 5.17 1.11
N LEU A 76 6.48 4.61 0.36
CA LEU A 76 5.13 5.19 0.26
C LEU A 76 4.40 5.22 1.61
N VAL A 77 4.56 4.18 2.42
CA VAL A 77 4.00 4.13 3.78
C VAL A 77 4.53 5.29 4.63
N ASP A 78 5.82 5.59 4.54
CA ASP A 78 6.47 6.71 5.24
C ASP A 78 5.98 8.08 4.75
N GLU A 79 5.91 8.24 3.42
CA GLU A 79 5.44 9.47 2.79
C GLU A 79 3.98 9.78 3.16
N TYR A 80 3.09 8.79 3.04
CA TYR A 80 1.69 8.96 3.42
C TYR A 80 1.50 9.16 4.92
N ALA A 81 2.29 8.48 5.75
CA ALA A 81 2.24 8.67 7.20
C ALA A 81 2.60 10.11 7.59
N THR A 82 3.60 10.69 6.92
CA THR A 82 4.00 12.09 7.12
C THR A 82 2.88 13.05 6.72
N VAL A 83 2.27 12.85 5.55
CA VAL A 83 1.18 13.72 5.06
C VAL A 83 -0.06 13.59 5.94
N ASP A 84 -0.48 12.37 6.30
CA ASP A 84 -1.65 12.15 7.16
C ASP A 84 -1.42 12.70 8.57
N ALA A 85 -0.20 12.63 9.10
CA ALA A 85 0.15 13.26 10.37
C ALA A 85 0.04 14.79 10.29
N LEU A 86 0.53 15.42 9.22
CA LEU A 86 0.44 16.88 9.04
C LEU A 86 -1.03 17.32 8.82
N GLN A 87 -1.82 16.54 8.09
CA GLN A 87 -3.25 16.81 7.95
C GLN A 87 -3.98 16.71 9.28
N GLU A 88 -3.71 15.67 10.07
CA GLU A 88 -4.32 15.50 11.39
C GLU A 88 -3.88 16.60 12.36
N PHE A 89 -2.61 16.99 12.32
CA PHE A 89 -2.09 18.14 13.05
C PHE A 89 -2.89 19.41 12.71
N CYS A 90 -3.20 19.62 11.42
CA CYS A 90 -4.04 20.71 10.92
C CYS A 90 -5.56 20.49 11.05
N GLY A 91 -6.00 19.42 11.74
CA GLY A 91 -7.41 19.17 12.04
C GLY A 91 -8.20 18.38 10.97
N ILE A 92 -7.54 17.86 9.94
CA ILE A 92 -8.16 17.08 8.86
C ILE A 92 -7.83 15.60 9.02
N LYS A 93 -8.86 14.74 9.03
CA LYS A 93 -8.69 13.28 9.09
C LYS A 93 -9.00 12.62 7.76
N LEU A 94 -8.01 12.00 7.12
CA LEU A 94 -8.20 11.37 5.80
C LEU A 94 -8.74 9.94 5.86
N ASN A 95 -8.67 9.28 7.01
CA ASN A 95 -9.07 7.88 7.18
C ASN A 95 -8.41 6.92 6.18
N LEU A 96 -7.14 7.16 5.82
CA LEU A 96 -6.43 6.42 4.76
C LEU A 96 -6.44 4.91 4.97
N GLN A 97 -6.21 4.43 6.20
CA GLN A 97 -6.22 3.00 6.51
C GLN A 97 -7.55 2.33 6.16
N ARG A 98 -8.68 2.93 6.57
CA ARG A 98 -10.01 2.39 6.28
C ARG A 98 -10.28 2.39 4.78
N ARG A 99 -9.89 3.47 4.09
CA ARG A 99 -10.06 3.59 2.63
C ARG A 99 -9.22 2.57 1.88
N ALA A 100 -7.96 2.40 2.27
CA ALA A 100 -7.07 1.39 1.71
C ALA A 100 -7.58 -0.03 1.97
N LEU A 101 -7.99 -0.34 3.20
CA LEU A 101 -8.57 -1.64 3.55
C LEU A 101 -9.78 -1.97 2.68
N ASN A 102 -10.69 -1.03 2.49
CA ASN A 102 -11.86 -1.23 1.63
C ASN A 102 -11.48 -1.39 0.15
N ALA A 103 -10.40 -0.74 -0.29
CA ALA A 103 -9.93 -0.81 -1.67
C ALA A 103 -9.27 -2.14 -2.01
N VAL A 104 -8.45 -2.69 -1.09
CA VAL A 104 -7.58 -3.84 -1.37
C VAL A 104 -7.82 -5.08 -0.50
N GLY A 105 -8.78 -5.03 0.42
CA GLY A 105 -9.01 -6.08 1.42
C GLY A 105 -9.43 -7.44 0.84
N SER A 106 -10.03 -7.46 -0.35
CA SER A 106 -10.36 -8.72 -1.03
C SER A 106 -9.09 -9.38 -1.58
N CYS A 107 -8.23 -8.63 -2.28
CA CYS A 107 -7.07 -9.14 -3.02
C CYS A 107 -5.76 -9.28 -2.23
N VAL A 108 -5.63 -8.64 -1.07
CA VAL A 108 -4.38 -8.64 -0.28
C VAL A 108 -4.55 -9.48 0.98
N GLU A 109 -3.51 -10.21 1.36
CA GLU A 109 -3.50 -10.99 2.58
C GLU A 109 -3.71 -10.11 3.83
N ALA A 110 -4.54 -10.59 4.76
CA ALA A 110 -4.82 -9.88 6.01
C ALA A 110 -3.55 -9.64 6.85
N ALA A 111 -2.61 -10.60 6.87
CA ALA A 111 -1.35 -10.48 7.59
C ALA A 111 -0.47 -9.35 7.01
N SER A 112 -0.43 -9.26 5.68
CA SER A 112 0.28 -8.21 4.94
C SER A 112 -0.34 -6.83 5.21
N LEU A 113 -1.66 -6.70 5.12
CA LEU A 113 -2.37 -5.45 5.46
C LEU A 113 -2.13 -5.04 6.92
N LYS A 114 -2.19 -5.99 7.85
CA LYS A 114 -1.92 -5.73 9.28
C LYS A 114 -0.51 -5.18 9.48
N LYS A 115 0.49 -5.75 8.80
CA LYS A 115 1.88 -5.28 8.88
C LYS A 115 2.01 -3.85 8.36
N VAL A 116 1.49 -3.56 7.17
CA VAL A 116 1.51 -2.22 6.56
C VAL A 116 0.81 -1.19 7.45
N PHE A 117 -0.41 -1.49 7.92
CA PHE A 117 -1.16 -0.55 8.75
C PHE A 117 -0.58 -0.38 10.15
N SER A 118 0.10 -1.40 10.70
CA SER A 118 0.84 -1.25 11.95
C SER A 118 2.01 -0.29 11.79
N THR A 119 2.83 -0.47 10.74
CA THR A 119 3.97 0.40 10.44
C THR A 119 3.51 1.83 10.14
N PHE A 120 2.46 1.98 9.34
CA PHE A 120 1.86 3.29 9.04
C PHE A 120 1.41 4.01 10.32
N ARG A 121 0.71 3.32 11.24
CA ARG A 121 0.26 3.91 12.52
C ARG A 121 1.42 4.36 13.38
N SER A 122 2.47 3.54 13.49
CA SER A 122 3.68 3.90 14.25
C SER A 122 4.30 5.20 13.70
N LYS A 123 4.61 5.21 12.41
CA LYS A 123 5.24 6.37 11.74
C LYS A 123 4.38 7.61 11.82
N LYS A 124 3.08 7.48 11.57
CA LYS A 124 2.14 8.61 11.70
C LYS A 124 2.16 9.18 13.11
N GLY A 125 2.12 8.31 14.13
CA GLY A 125 2.18 8.73 15.53
C GLY A 125 3.46 9.47 15.87
N GLU A 126 4.61 8.98 15.37
CA GLU A 126 5.91 9.63 15.52
C GLU A 126 5.91 11.03 14.88
N TYR A 127 5.47 11.16 13.63
CA TYR A 127 5.40 12.45 12.94
C TYR A 127 4.42 13.42 13.59
N LEU A 128 3.24 12.95 14.00
CA LEU A 128 2.25 13.79 14.66
C LEU A 128 2.80 14.36 15.97
N LYS A 129 3.48 13.51 16.76
CA LYS A 129 4.13 13.94 18.00
C LYS A 129 5.24 14.96 17.72
N GLN A 130 6.04 14.77 16.68
CA GLN A 130 7.06 15.74 16.26
C GLN A 130 6.46 17.10 15.87
N TRP A 131 5.37 17.11 15.09
CA TRP A 131 4.66 18.34 14.74
C TRP A 131 4.12 19.07 15.97
N GLN A 132 3.52 18.33 16.91
CA GLN A 132 3.02 18.88 18.17
C GLN A 132 4.15 19.46 19.03
N THR A 133 5.29 18.79 19.14
CA THR A 133 6.43 19.29 19.93
C THR A 133 7.06 20.53 19.30
N LEU A 134 7.18 20.60 17.97
CA LEU A 134 7.88 21.68 17.28
C LEU A 134 6.98 22.90 17.00
N HIS A 135 5.67 22.68 16.85
CA HIS A 135 4.74 23.69 16.33
C HIS A 135 3.40 23.70 17.08
N GLY A 136 3.33 23.13 18.29
CA GLY A 136 2.09 23.00 19.06
C GLY A 136 1.47 24.32 19.52
N GLU A 137 2.25 25.41 19.54
CA GLU A 137 1.74 26.76 19.79
C GLU A 137 0.74 27.19 18.72
N GLU A 138 -0.32 27.89 19.12
CA GLU A 138 -1.47 28.18 18.24
C GLU A 138 -1.07 28.99 16.99
N GLU A 139 -0.24 30.01 17.15
CA GLU A 139 0.24 30.83 16.03
C GLU A 139 1.16 30.06 15.08
N ALA A 140 2.06 29.23 15.63
CA ALA A 140 2.97 28.40 14.85
C ALA A 140 2.19 27.34 14.05
N LYS A 141 1.22 26.69 14.70
CA LYS A 141 0.30 25.73 14.08
C LYS A 141 -0.46 26.38 12.93
N LYS A 142 -1.08 27.54 13.15
CA LYS A 142 -1.83 28.27 12.11
C LYS A 142 -0.95 28.57 10.91
N THR A 143 0.25 29.11 11.15
CA THR A 143 1.22 29.45 10.10
C THR A 143 1.62 28.24 9.25
N ILE A 144 1.90 27.09 9.88
CA ILE A 144 2.23 25.85 9.17
C ILE A 144 1.04 25.35 8.36
N CYS A 145 -0.15 25.31 8.97
CA CYS A 145 -1.35 24.82 8.30
C CYS A 145 -1.76 25.69 7.11
N ASP A 146 -1.67 27.01 7.23
CA ASP A 146 -1.94 27.93 6.13
C ASP A 146 -0.90 27.78 4.99
N ARG A 147 0.38 27.65 5.34
CA ARG A 147 1.47 27.43 4.36
C ARG A 147 1.25 26.17 3.53
N PHE A 148 0.83 25.07 4.17
CA PHE A 148 0.71 23.78 3.49
C PHE A 148 -0.70 23.46 2.97
N LYS A 149 -1.71 24.29 3.25
CA LYS A 149 -3.12 24.04 2.92
C LYS A 149 -3.35 23.57 1.48
N THR A 150 -2.85 24.31 0.50
CA THR A 150 -3.02 23.97 -0.94
C THR A 150 -2.32 22.66 -1.28
N LYS A 151 -1.11 22.44 -0.75
CA LYS A 151 -0.33 21.24 -1.01
C LYS A 151 -0.94 20.00 -0.36
N LEU A 152 -1.44 20.11 0.87
CA LEU A 152 -2.14 19.01 1.55
C LEU A 152 -3.41 18.59 0.79
N THR A 153 -4.11 19.57 0.21
CA THR A 153 -5.27 19.30 -0.67
C THR A 153 -4.85 18.53 -1.93
N GLU A 154 -3.75 18.94 -2.57
CA GLU A 154 -3.17 18.25 -3.73
C GLU A 154 -2.74 16.81 -3.39
N TYR A 155 -2.00 16.61 -2.30
CA TYR A 155 -1.59 15.28 -1.85
C TYR A 155 -2.78 14.40 -1.49
N SER A 156 -3.82 14.95 -0.86
CA SER A 156 -5.06 14.21 -0.59
C SER A 156 -5.72 13.68 -1.86
N LYS A 157 -5.72 14.49 -2.94
CA LYS A 157 -6.22 14.06 -4.26
C LYS A 157 -5.36 12.95 -4.85
N ILE A 158 -4.03 13.10 -4.82
CA ILE A 158 -3.08 12.09 -5.32
C ILE A 158 -3.27 10.76 -4.59
N MET A 159 -3.27 10.77 -3.25
CA MET A 159 -3.49 9.57 -2.44
C MET A 159 -4.85 8.93 -2.72
N SER A 160 -5.88 9.75 -2.95
CA SER A 160 -7.21 9.25 -3.33
C SER A 160 -7.21 8.57 -4.70
N GLY A 161 -6.51 9.14 -5.68
CA GLY A 161 -6.30 8.54 -7.00
C GLY A 161 -5.59 7.19 -6.89
N GLN A 162 -4.53 7.12 -6.10
CA GLN A 162 -3.74 5.90 -5.90
C GLN A 162 -4.54 4.79 -5.20
N ILE A 163 -5.38 5.14 -4.22
CA ILE A 163 -6.31 4.19 -3.60
C ILE A 163 -7.33 3.66 -4.63
N ASN A 164 -7.84 4.53 -5.52
CA ASN A 164 -8.79 4.12 -6.56
C ASN A 164 -8.13 3.25 -7.63
N GLU A 165 -6.89 3.54 -8.01
CA GLU A 165 -6.07 2.71 -8.90
C GLU A 165 -5.85 1.33 -8.28
N ALA A 166 -5.45 1.28 -7.00
CA ALA A 166 -5.29 0.03 -6.27
C ALA A 166 -6.61 -0.76 -6.17
N ALA A 167 -7.74 -0.09 -5.93
CA ALA A 167 -9.05 -0.73 -5.93
C ALA A 167 -9.43 -1.31 -7.30
N THR A 168 -9.08 -0.59 -8.38
CA THR A 168 -9.35 -1.03 -9.75
C THR A 168 -8.49 -2.24 -10.10
N ALA A 169 -7.20 -2.20 -9.77
CA ALA A 169 -6.30 -3.34 -9.90
C ALA A 169 -6.80 -4.56 -9.12
N CYS A 170 -7.22 -4.34 -7.87
CA CYS A 170 -7.76 -5.37 -7.00
C CYS A 170 -9.02 -6.05 -7.59
N ARG A 171 -9.95 -5.25 -8.13
CA ARG A 171 -11.18 -5.76 -8.77
C ARG A 171 -10.90 -6.48 -10.09
N ASN A 172 -9.91 -6.02 -10.85
CA ASN A 172 -9.58 -6.56 -12.18
C ASN A 172 -8.60 -7.73 -12.12
N CYS A 173 -8.05 -8.04 -10.94
CA CYS A 173 -7.16 -9.17 -10.79
C CYS A 173 -8.00 -10.45 -10.66
N PHE A 174 -7.85 -11.32 -11.66
CA PHE A 174 -8.65 -12.54 -11.85
C PHE A 174 -8.56 -13.56 -10.69
N PHE A 175 -7.59 -13.40 -9.78
CA PHE A 175 -7.28 -14.35 -8.71
C PHE A 175 -7.52 -13.78 -7.28
N CYS A 176 -8.32 -12.71 -7.14
CA CYS A 176 -8.48 -11.94 -5.90
C CYS A 176 -9.71 -12.24 -5.05
#